data_AF-A0A7Y9JA37-F1
#
_entry.id   AF-A0A7Y9JA37-F1
#
_cell.length_a   1.000
_cell.length_b   1.000
_cell.length_c   1.000
_cell.angle_alpha   90.00
_cell.angle_beta   90.00
_cell.angle_gamma   90.00
#
_symmetry.space_group_name_H-M   'P 1'
#
loop_
_entity.id
_entity.type
_entity.pdbx_description
1 polymer ?
#
loop_
_entity_poly.entity_id
_entity_poly.type
_entity_poly.pdbx_seq_one_letter_code
_entity_poly.pdbx_strand_id
1 'polypeptide(L)'
;MQQSSTITENPGALVESAVDHCLDVAATWLAWDGRPRVSEDGDRVYTPHKAVRRIADHLIDHLAEVEALLAGVDTMPDGWHASLVTLESDWARFTEQDLTEARQRLRRLARTFSLRLAAAGPETWDRTRGENWSLRRIA
;
A
#
# COMPACT_ATOMS: atom_id res chain seq x y z
N MET A 1 33.19 -11.84 -16.20
CA MET A 1 31.80 -11.38 -16.45
C MET A 1 30.96 -11.94 -15.31
N GLN A 2 30.77 -11.18 -14.23
CA GLN A 2 29.97 -11.64 -13.08
C GLN A 2 28.49 -11.59 -13.51
N GLN A 3 27.84 -12.76 -13.54
CA GLN A 3 26.39 -12.83 -13.60
C GLN A 3 25.86 -12.22 -12.30
N SER A 4 25.26 -11.04 -12.41
CA SER A 4 24.52 -10.43 -11.31
C SER A 4 23.31 -11.34 -11.07
N SER A 5 23.32 -12.12 -9.99
CA SER A 5 22.17 -12.91 -9.56
C SER A 5 21.03 -11.93 -9.27
N THR A 6 20.12 -11.76 -10.23
CA THR A 6 18.88 -11.03 -10.02
C THR A 6 18.14 -11.71 -8.87
N ILE A 7 17.84 -10.94 -7.84
CA ILE A 7 17.17 -11.42 -6.63
C ILE A 7 15.85 -12.10 -7.03
N THR A 8 15.80 -13.43 -6.90
CA THR A 8 14.64 -14.30 -7.16
C THR A 8 13.57 -14.21 -6.07
N GLU A 9 13.69 -13.26 -5.14
CA GLU A 9 12.74 -13.10 -4.05
C GLU A 9 11.44 -12.48 -4.56
N ASN A 10 10.32 -12.99 -4.03
CA ASN A 10 8.99 -12.49 -4.33
C ASN A 10 8.90 -11.01 -3.95
N PRO A 11 8.67 -10.10 -4.91
CA PRO A 11 8.57 -8.67 -4.60
C PRO A 11 7.47 -8.36 -3.58
N GLY A 12 6.46 -9.21 -3.47
CA GLY A 12 5.42 -9.11 -2.44
C GLY A 12 5.91 -9.11 -0.99
N ALA A 13 7.10 -9.65 -0.72
CA ALA A 13 7.70 -9.58 0.62
C ALA A 13 8.02 -8.14 1.06
N LEU A 14 8.33 -7.25 0.10
CA LEU A 14 8.55 -5.82 0.37
C LEU A 14 7.25 -5.14 0.80
N VAL A 15 6.13 -5.51 0.18
CA VAL A 15 4.79 -5.00 0.54
C VAL A 15 4.42 -5.41 1.97
N GLU A 16 4.61 -6.69 2.33
CA GLU A 16 4.38 -7.15 3.71
C GLU A 16 5.26 -6.39 4.71
N SER A 17 6.54 -6.22 4.40
CA SER A 17 7.50 -5.52 5.28
C SER A 17 7.18 -4.02 5.44
N ALA A 18 6.78 -3.35 4.35
CA ALA A 18 6.39 -1.95 4.38
C ALA A 18 5.13 -1.73 5.23
N VAL A 19 4.14 -2.63 5.12
CA VAL A 19 2.94 -2.57 5.94
C VAL A 19 3.23 -2.78 7.41
N ASP A 20 4.09 -3.76 7.76
CA ASP A 20 4.50 -3.95 9.16
C ASP A 20 5.23 -2.72 9.70
N HIS A 21 6.13 -2.12 8.92
CA HIS A 21 6.79 -0.87 9.31
C HIS A 21 5.78 0.27 9.56
N CYS A 22 4.82 0.46 8.66
CA CYS A 22 3.78 1.48 8.85
C CYS A 22 2.92 1.22 10.10
N LEU A 23 2.61 -0.04 10.41
CA LEU A 23 1.85 -0.42 11.60
C LEU A 23 2.64 -0.21 12.90
N ASP A 24 3.96 -0.37 12.86
CA ASP A 24 4.84 -0.04 13.99
C ASP A 24 4.89 1.46 14.23
N VAL A 25 4.97 2.27 13.16
CA VAL A 25 4.84 3.73 13.28
C VAL A 25 3.45 4.09 13.81
N ALA A 26 2.39 3.43 13.33
CA ALA A 26 1.02 3.69 13.77
C ALA A 26 0.80 3.42 15.26
N ALA A 27 1.53 2.47 15.84
CA ALA A 27 1.48 2.17 17.27
C ALA A 27 1.92 3.37 18.15
N THR A 28 2.72 4.28 17.59
CA THR A 28 3.14 5.50 18.31
C THR A 28 2.04 6.57 18.38
N TRP A 29 0.94 6.41 17.64
CA TRP A 29 -0.12 7.42 17.51
C TRP A 29 -1.27 7.27 18.52
N LEU A 30 -1.25 6.27 19.40
CA LEU A 30 -2.27 6.09 20.45
C LEU A 30 -2.38 7.29 21.40
N ALA A 31 -1.31 8.07 21.51
CA ALA A 31 -1.23 9.32 22.27
C ALA A 31 -1.33 10.58 21.39
N TRP A 32 -1.88 10.47 20.18
CA TRP A 32 -2.05 11.61 19.28
C TRP A 32 -2.84 12.74 19.95
N ASP A 33 -2.34 13.96 19.81
CA ASP A 33 -2.82 15.17 20.49
C ASP A 33 -3.99 15.87 19.78
N GLY A 34 -4.51 15.25 18.71
CA GLY A 34 -5.57 15.81 17.88
C GLY A 34 -5.10 16.82 16.84
N ARG A 35 -3.79 17.12 16.76
CA ARG A 35 -3.23 18.06 15.78
C ARG A 35 -2.76 17.32 14.52
N PRO A 36 -3.31 17.60 13.34
CA PRO A 36 -2.89 16.93 12.12
C PRO A 36 -1.49 17.39 11.69
N ARG A 37 -0.85 16.59 10.85
CA ARG A 37 0.32 17.01 10.07
C ARG A 37 -0.14 17.51 8.72
N VAL A 38 0.34 18.68 8.30
CA VAL A 38 0.08 19.21 6.96
C VAL A 38 1.34 19.02 6.13
N SER A 39 1.19 18.57 4.89
CA SER A 39 2.31 18.47 3.94
C SER A 39 2.92 19.83 3.64
N GLU A 40 4.14 19.83 3.13
CA GLU A 40 4.88 21.06 2.80
C GLU A 40 4.15 21.93 1.76
N ASP A 41 3.42 21.30 0.83
CA ASP A 41 2.60 21.98 -0.17
C ASP A 41 1.25 22.49 0.37
N GLY A 42 0.90 22.19 1.63
CA GLY A 42 -0.33 22.64 2.27
C GLY A 42 -1.59 21.85 1.89
N ASP A 43 -1.54 21.06 0.81
CA ASP A 43 -2.70 20.43 0.21
C ASP A 43 -3.14 19.12 0.91
N ARG A 44 -2.24 18.50 1.69
CA ARG A 44 -2.53 17.21 2.35
C ARG A 44 -2.46 17.33 3.85
N VAL A 45 -3.62 17.12 4.46
CA VAL A 45 -3.76 16.95 5.91
C VAL A 45 -3.63 15.46 6.23
N TYR A 46 -2.89 15.11 7.28
CA TYR A 46 -2.69 13.75 7.76
C TYR A 46 -3.05 13.66 9.25
N THR A 47 -4.04 12.82 9.52
CA THR A 47 -4.39 12.31 10.85
C THR A 47 -4.00 10.82 10.92
N PRO A 48 -3.95 10.20 12.12
CA PRO A 48 -3.68 8.77 12.25
C PRO A 48 -4.63 7.90 11.41
N HIS A 49 -5.94 8.17 11.49
CA HIS A 49 -6.95 7.43 10.73
C HIS A 49 -6.78 7.58 9.22
N LYS A 50 -6.51 8.81 8.74
CA LYS A 50 -6.23 9.02 7.31
C LYS A 50 -4.98 8.28 6.86
N ALA A 51 -3.91 8.30 7.66
CA ALA A 51 -2.69 7.59 7.33
C ALA A 51 -2.93 6.08 7.21
N VAL A 52 -3.66 5.47 8.15
CA VAL A 52 -4.04 4.05 8.09
C VAL A 52 -4.91 3.74 6.87
N ARG A 53 -5.96 4.54 6.63
CA ARG A 53 -6.84 4.35 5.46
C ARG A 53 -6.05 4.39 4.17
N ARG A 54 -5.14 5.36 4.02
CA ARG A 54 -4.36 5.51 2.80
C ARG A 54 -3.43 4.34 2.49
N ILE A 55 -2.97 3.62 3.51
CA ILE A 55 -2.23 2.37 3.28
C ILE A 55 -3.17 1.34 2.66
N ALA A 56 -4.40 1.21 3.16
CA ALA A 56 -5.40 0.33 2.57
C ALA A 56 -5.73 0.75 1.13
N ASP A 57 -5.99 2.04 0.89
CA ASP A 57 -6.31 2.61 -0.42
C ASP A 57 -5.18 2.26 -1.42
N HIS A 58 -3.91 2.56 -1.08
CA HIS A 58 -2.77 2.24 -1.95
C HIS A 58 -2.60 0.74 -2.24
N LEU A 59 -2.83 -0.12 -1.25
CA LEU A 59 -2.78 -1.56 -1.46
C LEU A 59 -3.91 -2.04 -2.38
N ILE A 60 -5.12 -1.47 -2.26
CA ILE A 60 -6.26 -1.80 -3.11
C ILE A 60 -6.00 -1.33 -4.55
N ASP A 61 -5.55 -0.08 -4.73
CA ASP A 61 -5.28 0.52 -6.03
C ASP A 61 -4.26 -0.31 -6.81
N HIS A 62 -3.13 -0.63 -6.18
CA HIS A 62 -2.09 -1.42 -6.83
C HIS A 62 -2.47 -2.89 -6.98
N LEU A 63 -3.30 -3.46 -6.10
CA LEU A 63 -3.81 -4.82 -6.32
C LEU A 63 -4.76 -4.85 -7.52
N ALA A 64 -5.62 -3.84 -7.69
CA ALA A 64 -6.47 -3.70 -8.86
C ALA A 64 -5.66 -3.53 -10.15
N GLU A 65 -4.59 -2.73 -10.11
CA GLU A 65 -3.62 -2.59 -11.21
C GLU A 65 -2.99 -3.95 -11.56
N VAL A 66 -2.49 -4.70 -10.57
CA VAL A 66 -1.92 -6.03 -10.76
C VAL A 66 -2.93 -7.00 -11.40
N GLU A 67 -4.18 -7.02 -10.95
CA GLU A 67 -5.21 -7.90 -11.52
C GLU A 67 -5.50 -7.56 -12.98
N ALA A 68 -5.66 -6.27 -13.33
CA ALA A 68 -5.89 -5.85 -14.71
C ALA A 68 -4.72 -6.28 -15.62
N LEU A 69 -3.49 -6.03 -15.17
CA LEU A 69 -2.28 -6.41 -15.91
C LEU A 69 -2.14 -7.93 -16.07
N LEU A 70 -2.51 -8.72 -15.05
CA LEU A 70 -2.49 -10.18 -15.14
C LEU A 70 -3.59 -10.74 -16.04
N ALA A 71 -4.75 -10.09 -16.09
CA ALA A 71 -5.85 -10.44 -16.98
C ALA A 71 -5.65 -9.95 -18.42
N GLY A 72 -4.68 -9.05 -18.67
CA GLY A 72 -4.40 -8.51 -20.00
C GLY A 72 -5.45 -7.48 -20.46
N VAL A 73 -6.05 -6.75 -19.51
CA VAL A 73 -7.02 -5.68 -19.77
C VAL A 73 -6.48 -4.33 -19.29
N ASP A 74 -7.09 -3.25 -19.75
CA ASP A 74 -6.69 -1.89 -19.37
C ASP A 74 -6.88 -1.65 -17.86
N THR A 75 -5.96 -0.87 -17.27
CA THR A 75 -6.07 -0.44 -15.88
C THR A 75 -7.16 0.60 -15.72
N MET A 76 -7.86 0.58 -14.58
CA MET A 76 -8.87 1.58 -14.26
C MET A 76 -8.20 2.78 -13.60
N PRO A 77 -8.44 4.02 -14.08
CA PRO A 77 -7.85 5.21 -13.46
C PRO A 77 -8.45 5.48 -12.08
N ASP A 78 -7.61 5.86 -11.11
CA ASP A 78 -8.06 6.39 -9.82
C ASP A 78 -8.61 7.81 -10.00
N GLY A 79 -9.91 7.98 -9.74
CA GLY A 79 -10.58 9.28 -9.70
C GLY A 79 -10.82 9.82 -8.29
N TRP A 80 -10.44 9.07 -7.24
CA TRP A 80 -10.65 9.45 -5.84
C TRP A 80 -9.53 10.33 -5.31
N HIS A 81 -8.29 10.07 -5.71
CA HIS A 81 -7.11 10.82 -5.26
C HIS A 81 -7.01 10.89 -3.72
N ALA A 82 -7.01 9.72 -3.07
CA ALA A 82 -7.12 9.54 -1.61
C ALA A 82 -6.22 10.46 -0.76
N SER A 83 -5.10 10.91 -1.32
CA SER A 83 -4.18 11.84 -0.68
C SER A 83 -4.78 13.21 -0.36
N LEU A 84 -5.63 13.72 -1.24
CA LEU A 84 -6.24 15.05 -1.16
C LEU A 84 -7.51 15.03 -0.30
N VAL A 85 -8.12 13.86 -0.11
CA VAL A 85 -9.37 13.73 0.64
C VAL A 85 -9.10 13.51 2.13
N THR A 86 -9.79 14.28 2.98
CA THR A 86 -9.85 14.06 4.43
C THR A 86 -11.32 13.96 4.81
N LEU A 87 -11.73 12.80 5.34
CA LEU A 87 -13.10 12.52 5.73
C LEU A 87 -13.35 12.95 7.19
N GLU A 88 -14.61 13.11 7.57
CA GLU A 88 -14.97 13.39 8.96
C GLU A 88 -14.45 12.31 9.93
N SER A 89 -14.54 11.04 9.53
CA SER A 89 -14.02 9.91 10.31
C SER A 89 -12.51 9.97 10.55
N ASP A 90 -11.75 10.66 9.68
CA ASP A 90 -10.30 10.79 9.84
C ASP A 90 -9.92 11.61 11.07
N TRP A 91 -10.84 12.42 11.59
CA TRP A 91 -10.62 13.28 12.75
C TRP A 91 -10.94 12.60 14.08
N ALA A 92 -11.46 11.37 14.06
CA ALA A 92 -11.75 10.63 15.27
C ALA A 92 -10.47 10.39 16.10
N ARG A 93 -10.66 10.14 17.40
CA ARG A 93 -9.57 9.66 18.25
C ARG A 93 -9.08 8.32 17.72
N PHE A 94 -7.75 8.14 17.69
CA PHE A 94 -7.13 6.86 17.35
C PHE A 94 -6.92 6.04 18.62
N THR A 95 -7.50 4.83 18.65
CA THR A 95 -7.56 3.96 19.83
C THR A 95 -6.80 2.66 19.62
N GLU A 96 -6.61 1.89 20.70
CA GLU A 96 -6.01 0.55 20.62
C GLU A 96 -6.84 -0.41 19.76
N GLN A 97 -8.17 -0.26 19.78
CA GLN A 97 -9.07 -1.02 18.94
C GLN A 97 -8.84 -0.71 17.45
N ASP A 98 -8.67 0.56 17.10
CA ASP A 98 -8.38 0.99 15.73
C ASP A 98 -7.04 0.43 15.23
N LEU A 99 -5.99 0.49 16.07
CA LEU A 99 -4.69 -0.11 15.75
C LEU A 99 -4.79 -1.64 15.59
N THR A 100 -5.59 -2.29 16.44
CA THR A 100 -5.82 -3.73 16.36
C THR A 100 -6.51 -4.10 15.05
N GLU A 101 -7.55 -3.35 14.68
CA GLU A 101 -8.21 -3.51 13.39
C GLU A 101 -7.24 -3.30 12.23
N ALA A 102 -6.49 -2.19 12.23
CA ALA A 102 -5.52 -1.86 11.19
C ALA A 102 -4.51 -3.01 11.00
N ARG A 103 -3.96 -3.56 12.09
CA ARG A 103 -3.06 -4.72 12.04
C ARG A 103 -3.72 -5.94 11.43
N GLN A 104 -4.96 -6.25 11.80
CA GLN A 104 -5.67 -7.42 11.28
C GLN A 104 -6.03 -7.28 9.81
N ARG A 105 -6.40 -6.07 9.35
CA ARG A 105 -6.82 -5.82 7.97
C ARG A 105 -5.64 -5.66 7.03
N LEU A 106 -4.71 -4.75 7.35
CA LEU A 106 -3.60 -4.40 6.46
C LEU A 106 -2.64 -5.57 6.25
N ARG A 107 -2.33 -6.36 7.29
CA ARG A 107 -1.48 -7.55 7.12
C ARG A 107 -2.10 -8.60 6.18
N ARG A 108 -3.42 -8.82 6.27
CA ARG A 108 -4.12 -9.75 5.37
C ARG A 108 -4.18 -9.25 3.94
N LEU A 109 -4.36 -7.94 3.76
CA LEU A 109 -4.35 -7.32 2.45
C LEU A 109 -2.96 -7.37 1.82
N ALA A 110 -1.91 -7.00 2.55
CA ALA A 110 -0.52 -7.14 2.13
C ALA A 110 -0.17 -8.59 1.77
N ARG A 111 -0.62 -9.54 2.61
CA ARG A 111 -0.41 -10.97 2.34
C ARG A 111 -1.13 -11.42 1.07
N THR A 112 -2.33 -10.91 0.80
CA THR A 112 -3.08 -11.22 -0.43
C THR A 112 -2.33 -10.70 -1.66
N PHE A 113 -1.82 -9.47 -1.59
CA PHE A 113 -0.95 -8.90 -2.62
C PHE A 113 0.27 -9.79 -2.87
N SER A 114 0.98 -10.15 -1.80
CA SER A 114 2.19 -10.95 -1.86
C SER A 114 1.95 -12.35 -2.44
N LEU A 115 0.85 -13.00 -2.04
CA LEU A 115 0.43 -14.29 -2.59
C LEU A 115 0.07 -14.16 -4.08
N ARG A 116 -0.52 -13.04 -4.49
CA ARG A 116 -0.85 -12.81 -5.90
C ARG A 116 0.40 -12.69 -6.76
N LEU A 117 1.38 -11.92 -6.31
CA LEU A 117 2.68 -11.83 -6.97
C LEU A 117 3.39 -13.20 -6.99
N ALA A 118 3.40 -13.94 -5.87
CA ALA A 118 3.95 -15.29 -5.83
C ALA A 118 3.32 -16.20 -6.90
N ALA A 119 1.98 -16.15 -7.04
CA ALA A 119 1.25 -16.95 -8.02
C ALA A 119 1.53 -16.54 -9.47
N ALA A 120 1.82 -15.27 -9.75
CA ALA A 120 2.22 -14.81 -11.09
C ALA A 120 3.58 -15.37 -11.53
N GLY A 121 4.47 -15.65 -10.57
CA GLY A 121 5.77 -16.27 -10.79
C GLY A 121 6.85 -15.34 -11.36
N PRO A 122 8.13 -15.73 -11.24
CA PRO A 122 9.29 -14.88 -11.54
C PRO A 122 9.37 -14.42 -12.99
N GLU A 123 8.91 -15.23 -13.95
CA GLU A 123 8.88 -14.86 -15.37
C GLU A 123 7.88 -13.73 -15.68
N THR A 124 6.93 -13.48 -14.78
CA THR A 124 5.90 -12.46 -14.95
C THR A 124 6.26 -11.15 -14.22
N TRP A 125 7.08 -11.22 -13.18
CA TRP A 125 7.40 -10.06 -12.32
C TRP A 125 8.08 -8.92 -13.07
N ASP A 126 9.01 -9.28 -13.94
CA ASP A 126 9.88 -8.34 -14.66
C ASP A 126 9.50 -8.19 -16.15
N ARG A 127 8.38 -8.79 -16.56
CA ARG A 127 7.87 -8.68 -17.94
C ARG A 127 7.50 -7.23 -18.27
N THR A 128 7.94 -6.73 -19.42
CA THR A 128 7.55 -5.41 -19.94
C THR A 128 6.06 -5.36 -20.25
N ARG A 129 5.38 -4.26 -19.85
CA ARG A 129 3.93 -4.09 -19.98
C ARG A 129 3.56 -2.79 -20.70
N GLY A 130 4.25 -2.50 -21.80
CA GLY A 130 4.09 -1.25 -22.55
C GLY A 130 4.49 -0.05 -21.70
N GLU A 131 3.56 0.90 -21.52
CA GLU A 131 3.74 2.08 -20.68
C GLU A 131 3.54 1.80 -19.18
N ASN A 132 2.89 0.67 -18.84
CA ASN A 132 2.65 0.28 -17.46
C ASN A 132 3.91 -0.25 -16.77
N TRP A 133 3.92 -0.15 -15.44
CA TRP A 133 5.00 -0.71 -14.63
C TRP A 133 5.02 -2.24 -14.67
N SER A 134 6.20 -2.81 -14.45
CA SER A 134 6.32 -4.25 -14.19
C SER A 134 5.75 -4.55 -12.80
N LEU A 135 5.32 -5.80 -12.56
CA LEU A 135 4.73 -6.16 -11.26
C LEU A 135 5.74 -5.97 -10.11
N ARG A 136 7.04 -6.14 -10.37
CA ARG A 136 8.09 -5.85 -9.39
C ARG A 136 8.17 -4.37 -9.01
N ARG A 137 7.92 -3.45 -9.96
CA ARG A 137 7.99 -2.01 -9.70
C ARG A 137 6.75 -1.47 -9.01
N ILE A 138 5.64 -2.19 -9.09
CA ILE A 138 4.41 -1.87 -8.36
C ILE A 138 4.56 -2.21 -6.86
N ALA A 139 5.31 -3.26 -6.54
CA ALA A 139 5.60 -3.69 -5.17
C ALA A 139 6.66 -2.84 -4.48
#